data_AF-A0A7S0LD72-F1
#
_entry.id   AF-A0A7S0LD72-F1
#
_cell.length_a   1.000
_cell.length_b   1.000
_cell.length_c   1.000
_cell.angle_alpha   90.00
_cell.angle_beta   90.00
_cell.angle_gamma   90.00
#
_symmetry.space_group_name_H-M   'P 1'
#
loop_
_entity.id
_entity.type
_entity.pdbx_description
1 polymer ?
#
loop_
_entity_poly.entity_id
_entity_poly.type
_entity_poly.pdbx_seq_one_letter_code
_entity_poly.pdbx_strand_id
1 'polypeptide(L)'
;MSTQSEKLAEVGLRHQLAIHPLRVLNPIKANIFYVPVYEFVSITLGSMPTCSRQVPPQLLSSHSSRMVHAAAALRNSSHWQRCFGCDHIFASSFTDSPKSRIQSRMQPLSEVLKCATAGRYKARSGGGCQTEVPYGTNYHGVQRYEAAPEADRPLLVSFFGSLDVCCSGAGIRCAMGDILATVLGQTDVLILPSVRFSNMTDIFASQRRTFANTCSGRALRMIERASNASHAAEMRRVWLGSVATASEHSESQILVSQRAGYSMARSIFCLIPPGDNFISSRLYSAIGAGCLPVILHTTILHAAAFSSLVNYTAFAVIVPADAFLRDPGSLVPMLRSMPAPEVRQRQRALAAARPHLLFDVMNGTAAAAHFLEMAVTRCFPQMGNCGMRQRGNGIVHNTRVTTHNTRINKVGTNAGLSLYQPPTKRAA
;
A
#
# COMPACT_ATOMS: atom_id res chain seq x y z
N MET A 1 15.21 -8.38 16.36
CA MET A 1 14.47 -7.11 16.17
C MET A 1 14.36 -6.87 14.67
N SER A 2 13.19 -7.11 14.08
CA SER A 2 12.93 -6.88 12.64
C SER A 2 12.94 -5.37 12.38
N THR A 3 14.01 -4.85 11.78
CA THR A 3 14.11 -3.43 11.42
C THR A 3 13.28 -3.11 10.18
N GLN A 4 12.92 -1.84 9.97
CA GLN A 4 12.08 -1.34 8.86
C GLN A 4 12.50 -1.81 7.44
N SER A 5 13.72 -2.30 7.28
CA SER A 5 14.29 -2.80 6.02
C SER A 5 13.78 -4.18 5.58
N GLU A 6 13.15 -4.95 6.47
CA GLU A 6 12.66 -6.31 6.16
C GLU A 6 11.30 -6.34 5.45
N LYS A 7 10.64 -5.19 5.26
CA LYS A 7 9.26 -5.11 4.75
C LYS A 7 9.12 -4.34 3.45
N LEU A 8 10.16 -4.41 2.63
CA LEU A 8 10.09 -3.97 1.25
C LEU A 8 9.29 -5.00 0.44
N ALA A 9 8.45 -4.54 -0.49
CA ALA A 9 7.62 -5.42 -1.31
C ALA A 9 8.49 -6.46 -2.05
N GLU A 10 9.68 -6.07 -2.47
CA GLU A 10 10.69 -6.88 -3.15
C GLU A 10 11.15 -8.09 -2.31
N VAL A 11 11.31 -7.90 -0.99
CA VAL A 11 11.74 -8.93 -0.05
C VAL A 11 10.61 -9.92 0.19
N GLY A 12 9.43 -9.41 0.55
CA GLY A 12 8.26 -10.25 0.78
C GLY A 12 7.86 -11.04 -0.47
N LEU A 13 7.85 -10.39 -1.64
CA LEU A 13 7.57 -11.04 -2.91
C LEU A 13 8.61 -12.11 -3.24
N ARG A 14 9.91 -11.86 -2.98
CA ARG A 14 10.96 -12.88 -3.18
C ARG A 14 10.74 -14.10 -2.29
N HIS A 15 10.31 -13.92 -1.04
CA HIS A 15 10.00 -15.03 -0.14
C HIS A 15 8.80 -15.84 -0.62
N GLN A 16 7.69 -15.18 -0.95
CA GLN A 16 6.50 -15.88 -1.44
C GLN A 16 6.77 -16.61 -2.76
N LEU A 17 7.46 -15.97 -3.72
CA LEU A 17 7.86 -16.61 -4.97
C LEU A 17 8.82 -17.79 -4.74
N ALA A 18 9.60 -17.80 -3.65
CA ALA A 18 10.51 -18.89 -3.33
C ALA A 18 9.79 -20.21 -3.08
N ILE A 19 8.60 -20.15 -2.48
CA ILE A 19 7.77 -21.28 -2.08
C ILE A 19 6.53 -21.43 -2.97
N HIS A 20 6.42 -20.63 -4.03
CA HIS A 20 5.27 -20.65 -4.94
C HIS A 20 5.18 -22.00 -5.67
N PRO A 21 3.99 -22.64 -5.76
CA PRO A 21 3.84 -23.98 -6.37
C PRO A 21 4.29 -24.05 -7.84
N LEU A 22 4.21 -22.94 -8.58
CA LEU A 22 4.65 -22.85 -9.97
C LEU A 22 6.16 -22.55 -10.14
N ARG A 23 6.92 -22.42 -9.05
CA ARG A 23 8.37 -22.18 -9.13
C ARG A 23 9.05 -23.44 -9.66
N VAL A 24 9.88 -23.26 -10.70
CA VAL A 24 10.75 -24.32 -11.22
C VAL A 24 12.20 -24.07 -10.84
N LEU A 25 12.94 -25.15 -10.59
CA LEU A 25 14.40 -25.09 -10.37
C LEU A 25 15.20 -25.21 -11.67
N ASN A 26 14.63 -25.85 -12.68
CA ASN A 26 15.24 -25.92 -14.01
C ASN A 26 14.85 -24.67 -14.82
N PRO A 27 15.79 -23.76 -15.15
CA PRO A 27 15.49 -22.52 -15.83
C PRO A 27 14.98 -22.73 -17.28
N ILE A 28 15.23 -23.88 -17.91
CA ILE A 28 14.67 -24.20 -19.23
C ILE A 28 13.15 -24.37 -19.17
N LYS A 29 12.61 -24.80 -18.02
CA LYS A 29 11.16 -24.95 -17.80
C LYS A 29 10.48 -23.63 -17.40
N ALA A 30 11.24 -22.56 -17.17
CA ALA A 30 10.67 -21.29 -16.72
C ALA A 30 10.07 -20.50 -17.89
N ASN A 31 8.80 -20.12 -17.72
CA ASN A 31 8.12 -19.17 -18.61
C ASN A 31 8.48 -17.72 -18.27
N ILE A 32 8.79 -17.44 -17.00
CA ILE A 32 9.05 -16.11 -16.45
C ILE A 32 10.20 -16.21 -15.46
N PHE A 33 11.07 -15.20 -15.46
CA PHE A 33 12.15 -15.04 -14.49
C PHE A 33 11.85 -13.85 -13.57
N TYR A 34 11.77 -14.09 -12.27
CA TYR A 34 11.76 -13.00 -11.29
C TYR A 34 13.20 -12.61 -10.93
N VAL A 35 13.53 -11.34 -11.09
CA VAL A 35 14.83 -10.77 -10.75
C VAL A 35 14.70 -10.01 -9.43
N PRO A 36 15.21 -10.53 -8.31
CA PRO A 36 15.15 -9.83 -7.02
C PRO A 36 16.15 -8.67 -7.02
N VAL A 37 15.66 -7.45 -7.19
CA VAL A 37 16.46 -6.24 -7.09
C VAL A 37 16.09 -5.49 -5.81
N TYR A 38 17.07 -5.27 -4.93
CA TYR A 38 16.87 -4.56 -3.66
C TYR A 38 17.46 -3.14 -3.74
N GLU A 39 16.93 -2.32 -4.64
CA GLU A 39 17.52 -1.00 -4.96
C GLU A 39 17.56 -0.06 -3.75
N PHE A 40 16.49 -0.04 -2.94
CA PHE A 40 16.44 0.82 -1.75
C PHE A 40 17.50 0.42 -0.73
N VAL A 41 17.60 -0.89 -0.42
CA VAL A 41 18.64 -1.43 0.47
C VAL A 41 20.02 -1.09 -0.08
N SER A 42 20.22 -1.27 -1.38
CA SER A 42 21.49 -0.94 -2.03
C SER A 42 21.85 0.54 -1.88
N ILE A 43 20.91 1.47 -1.98
CA ILE A 43 21.19 2.90 -1.78
C ILE A 43 21.56 3.14 -0.31
N THR A 44 20.76 2.64 0.62
CA THR A 44 20.96 2.87 2.06
C THR A 44 22.30 2.30 2.56
N LEU A 45 22.71 1.13 2.08
CA LEU A 45 24.01 0.53 2.42
C LEU A 45 25.20 1.43 2.08
N GLY A 46 25.12 2.20 0.99
CA GLY A 46 26.19 3.12 0.56
C GLY A 46 26.15 4.49 1.25
N SER A 47 25.07 4.83 1.95
CA SER A 47 24.84 6.18 2.49
C SER A 47 24.71 6.25 4.02
N MET A 48 24.59 5.11 4.72
CA MET A 48 24.44 5.06 6.17
C MET A 48 25.72 4.54 6.87
N PRO A 49 26.42 5.39 7.66
CA PRO A 49 27.63 5.00 8.40
C PRO A 49 27.43 3.84 9.38
N THR A 50 26.21 3.68 9.90
CA THR A 50 25.86 2.60 10.84
C THR A 50 25.73 1.26 10.14
N CYS A 51 25.17 1.23 8.93
CA CYS A 51 25.05 0.03 8.12
C CYS A 51 26.41 -0.39 7.55
N SER A 52 27.23 0.57 7.10
CA SER A 52 28.52 0.26 6.48
C SER A 52 29.52 -0.36 7.47
N ARG A 53 29.47 0.01 8.76
CA ARG A 53 30.30 -0.59 9.82
C ARG A 53 29.98 -2.06 10.12
N GLN A 54 28.77 -2.52 9.79
CA GLN A 54 28.32 -3.91 10.03
C GLN A 54 28.57 -4.83 8.84
N VAL A 55 29.07 -4.30 7.72
CA VAL A 55 29.28 -5.04 6.49
C VAL A 55 30.78 -5.08 6.17
N PRO A 56 31.34 -6.25 5.81
CA PRO A 56 32.74 -6.36 5.45
C PRO A 56 33.13 -5.37 4.33
N PRO A 57 34.28 -4.68 4.41
CA PRO A 57 34.67 -3.64 3.45
C PRO A 57 34.63 -4.08 1.98
N GLN A 58 34.96 -5.33 1.70
CA GLN A 58 34.91 -5.94 0.37
C GLN A 58 33.50 -6.04 -0.23
N LEU A 59 32.45 -5.94 0.60
CA LEU A 59 31.04 -5.94 0.17
C LEU A 59 30.45 -4.52 0.06
N LEU A 60 31.19 -3.48 0.48
CA LEU A 60 30.78 -2.08 0.46
C LEU A 60 31.00 -1.39 -0.89
N SER A 61 30.69 -2.07 -1.99
CA SER A 61 30.67 -1.42 -3.31
C SER A 61 29.68 -0.23 -3.33
N SER A 62 29.84 0.70 -4.28
CA SER A 62 28.84 1.76 -4.44
C SER A 62 27.53 1.18 -4.98
N HIS A 63 26.40 1.87 -4.75
CA HIS A 63 25.12 1.50 -5.37
C HIS A 63 25.25 1.37 -6.90
N SER A 64 25.90 2.35 -7.54
CA SER A 64 26.13 2.35 -8.98
C SER A 64 26.95 1.14 -9.44
N SER A 65 28.00 0.75 -8.70
CA SER A 65 28.78 -0.44 -9.02
C SER A 65 27.94 -1.71 -8.94
N ARG A 66 27.05 -1.84 -7.94
CA ARG A 66 26.10 -2.96 -7.85
C ARG A 66 25.12 -2.99 -9.04
N MET A 67 24.61 -1.83 -9.47
CA MET A 67 23.73 -1.76 -10.65
C MET A 67 24.47 -2.19 -11.92
N VAL A 68 25.72 -1.77 -12.11
CA VAL A 68 26.57 -2.18 -13.25
C VAL A 68 26.81 -3.69 -13.24
N HIS A 69 27.20 -4.26 -12.10
CA HIS A 69 27.45 -5.70 -11.98
C HIS A 69 26.19 -6.53 -12.22
N ALA A 70 25.04 -6.10 -11.68
CA ALA A 70 23.76 -6.77 -11.92
C ALA A 70 23.35 -6.71 -13.40
N ALA A 71 23.54 -5.57 -14.06
CA ALA A 71 23.25 -5.40 -15.48
C ALA A 71 24.14 -6.32 -16.34
N ALA A 72 25.44 -6.39 -16.03
CA ALA A 72 26.38 -7.26 -16.72
C ALA A 72 26.03 -8.75 -16.52
N ALA A 73 25.69 -9.15 -15.29
CA ALA A 73 25.28 -10.52 -14.99
C ALA A 73 24.02 -10.93 -15.77
N LEU A 74 23.02 -10.05 -15.86
CA LEU A 74 21.82 -10.30 -16.68
C LEU A 74 22.17 -10.39 -18.17
N ARG A 75 22.94 -9.45 -18.72
CA ARG A 75 23.32 -9.46 -20.15
C ARG A 75 24.11 -10.71 -20.54
N ASN A 76 24.93 -11.25 -19.64
CA ASN A 76 25.71 -12.48 -19.86
C ASN A 76 24.90 -13.76 -19.63
N SER A 77 23.69 -13.68 -19.09
CA SER A 77 22.82 -14.84 -18.88
C SER A 77 22.18 -15.31 -20.17
N SER A 78 22.38 -16.59 -20.53
CA SER A 78 21.70 -17.21 -21.68
C SER A 78 20.17 -17.16 -21.56
N HIS A 79 19.64 -17.16 -20.32
CA HIS A 79 18.21 -17.03 -20.05
C HIS A 79 17.67 -15.65 -20.38
N TRP A 80 18.44 -14.60 -20.06
CA TRP A 80 18.08 -13.25 -20.47
C TRP A 80 18.23 -13.08 -21.97
N GLN A 81 19.33 -13.56 -22.57
CA GLN A 81 19.64 -13.46 -24.00
C GLN A 81 18.57 -14.12 -24.89
N ARG A 82 17.90 -15.19 -24.40
CA ARG A 82 16.78 -15.86 -25.12
C ARG A 82 15.69 -14.91 -25.61
N CYS A 83 15.45 -13.84 -24.84
CA CYS A 83 14.32 -12.93 -24.99
C CYS A 83 14.76 -11.48 -24.74
N PHE A 84 16.06 -11.21 -24.64
CA PHE A 84 16.59 -9.91 -24.22
C PHE A 84 15.82 -9.33 -23.01
N GLY A 85 15.46 -10.17 -22.04
CA GLY A 85 14.73 -9.78 -20.82
C GLY A 85 13.22 -9.54 -20.93
N CYS A 86 12.54 -9.85 -22.04
CA CYS A 86 11.08 -9.68 -22.12
C CYS A 86 10.27 -10.57 -21.17
N ASP A 87 10.86 -11.66 -20.67
CA ASP A 87 10.29 -12.57 -19.69
C ASP A 87 10.88 -12.37 -18.27
N HIS A 88 11.64 -11.30 -18.07
CA HIS A 88 12.25 -10.96 -16.79
C HIS A 88 11.47 -9.83 -16.11
N ILE A 89 10.92 -10.12 -14.94
CA ILE A 89 10.13 -9.18 -14.13
C ILE A 89 10.85 -8.89 -12.81
N PHE A 90 10.67 -7.68 -12.29
CA PHE A 90 11.17 -7.29 -10.97
C PHE A 90 10.19 -6.33 -10.30
N ALA A 91 10.19 -6.34 -8.97
CA ALA A 91 9.47 -5.36 -8.17
C ALA A 91 10.41 -4.30 -7.61
N SER A 92 9.89 -3.09 -7.42
CA SER A 92 10.51 -2.03 -6.60
C SER A 92 9.43 -1.38 -5.76
N SER A 93 9.69 -1.12 -4.47
CA SER A 93 8.80 -0.37 -3.58
C SER A 93 9.27 1.07 -3.34
N PHE A 94 10.32 1.49 -4.05
CA PHE A 94 10.92 2.80 -3.86
C PHE A 94 10.26 3.89 -4.71
N THR A 95 10.23 5.11 -4.17
CA THR A 95 9.51 6.23 -4.75
C THR A 95 10.08 6.67 -6.09
N ASP A 96 9.27 6.56 -7.15
CA ASP A 96 9.54 7.20 -8.44
C ASP A 96 9.06 8.66 -8.41
N SER A 97 10.00 9.60 -8.45
CA SER A 97 9.71 11.04 -8.43
C SER A 97 10.66 11.77 -9.38
N PRO A 98 10.37 13.03 -9.77
CA PRO A 98 11.30 13.82 -10.58
C PRO A 98 12.72 13.89 -10.02
N LYS A 99 12.87 13.86 -8.69
CA LYS A 99 14.16 13.90 -7.98
C LYS A 99 14.79 12.52 -7.75
N SER A 100 14.03 11.46 -7.97
CA SER A 100 14.41 10.09 -7.68
C SER A 100 13.78 9.19 -8.73
N ARG A 101 14.20 9.28 -9.99
CA ARG A 101 13.67 8.41 -11.05
C ARG A 101 14.23 7.00 -10.97
N ILE A 102 13.39 5.99 -11.18
CA ILE A 102 13.85 4.58 -11.16
C ILE A 102 14.87 4.30 -12.27
N GLN A 103 14.70 4.89 -13.46
CA GLN A 103 15.69 4.77 -14.55
C GLN A 103 17.05 5.29 -14.13
N SER A 104 17.09 6.51 -13.60
CA SER A 104 18.34 7.20 -13.27
C SER A 104 19.06 6.53 -12.11
N ARG A 105 18.32 6.07 -11.08
CA ARG A 105 18.95 5.43 -9.91
C ARG A 105 19.51 4.05 -10.25
N MET A 106 18.79 3.29 -11.08
CA MET A 106 19.16 1.91 -11.39
C MET A 106 20.08 1.81 -12.62
N GLN A 107 20.48 2.91 -13.24
CA GLN A 107 21.29 2.87 -14.44
C GLN A 107 22.61 2.11 -14.20
N PRO A 108 23.04 1.17 -15.07
CA PRO A 108 22.42 0.76 -16.34
C PRO A 108 21.44 -0.43 -16.26
N LEU A 109 21.18 -0.97 -15.06
CA LEU A 109 20.29 -2.11 -14.85
C LEU A 109 18.84 -1.83 -15.29
N SER A 110 18.36 -0.60 -15.12
CA SER A 110 17.04 -0.17 -15.61
C SER A 110 16.83 -0.34 -17.11
N GLU A 111 17.88 -0.30 -17.92
CA GLU A 111 17.79 -0.54 -19.38
C GLU A 111 17.68 -2.04 -19.72
N VAL A 112 18.20 -2.89 -18.82
CA VAL A 112 18.23 -4.35 -18.98
C VAL A 112 16.93 -4.98 -18.48
N LEU A 113 16.27 -4.35 -17.51
CA LEU A 113 14.99 -4.77 -16.96
C LEU A 113 13.83 -4.12 -17.71
N LYS A 114 13.24 -4.86 -18.64
CA LYS A 114 12.19 -4.35 -19.52
C LYS A 114 10.80 -4.31 -18.88
N CYS A 115 10.54 -5.16 -17.88
CA CYS A 115 9.27 -5.23 -17.17
C CYS A 115 9.46 -4.85 -15.70
N ALA A 116 9.02 -3.65 -15.32
CA ALA A 116 9.12 -3.12 -13.97
C ALA A 116 7.75 -3.04 -13.32
N THR A 117 7.58 -3.67 -12.17
CA THR A 117 6.39 -3.47 -11.34
C THR A 117 6.76 -2.59 -10.16
N ALA A 118 6.50 -1.29 -10.29
CA ALA A 118 6.81 -0.31 -9.26
C ALA A 118 5.60 -0.13 -8.33
N GLY A 119 5.81 -0.36 -7.04
CA GLY A 119 4.97 0.13 -5.97
C GLY A 119 5.54 1.44 -5.47
N ARG A 120 4.70 2.49 -5.47
CA ARG A 120 4.68 3.63 -4.51
C ARG A 120 4.32 4.96 -5.17
N TYR A 121 4.57 5.19 -6.47
CA TYR A 121 4.12 6.40 -7.17
C TYR A 121 3.83 6.18 -8.66
N LYS A 122 2.74 6.81 -9.12
CA LYS A 122 2.28 6.87 -10.52
C LYS A 122 2.65 8.22 -11.12
N ALA A 123 3.76 8.30 -11.85
CA ALA A 123 3.93 9.33 -12.88
C ALA A 123 5.11 9.02 -13.79
N ARG A 124 4.79 8.72 -15.05
CA ARG A 124 5.62 8.89 -16.26
C ARG A 124 7.09 9.22 -15.99
N SER A 125 7.93 8.20 -16.06
CA SER A 125 9.19 8.20 -16.81
C SER A 125 9.75 6.80 -16.68
N GLY A 126 10.04 6.17 -17.82
CA GLY A 126 10.87 4.99 -18.08
C GLY A 126 10.57 3.63 -17.40
N GLY A 127 10.63 2.57 -18.21
CA GLY A 127 10.40 1.19 -17.76
C GLY A 127 9.00 0.71 -18.11
N GLY A 128 8.83 0.35 -19.39
CA GLY A 128 7.76 -0.50 -19.93
C GLY A 128 6.37 -0.45 -19.26
N CYS A 129 5.78 -1.64 -19.13
CA CYS A 129 4.50 -1.86 -18.44
C CYS A 129 4.71 -1.93 -16.92
N GLN A 130 3.73 -1.40 -16.16
CA GLN A 130 3.75 -1.33 -14.70
C GLN A 130 2.48 -1.92 -14.08
N THR A 131 2.62 -2.55 -12.92
CA THR A 131 1.51 -2.92 -12.03
C THR A 131 1.79 -2.48 -10.59
N GLU A 132 0.73 -2.17 -9.86
CA GLU A 132 0.80 -1.83 -8.44
C GLU A 132 1.05 -3.08 -7.60
N VAL A 133 2.00 -2.97 -6.67
CA VAL A 133 2.26 -3.98 -5.63
C VAL A 133 1.91 -3.42 -4.26
N PRO A 134 1.46 -4.27 -3.32
CA PRO A 134 1.12 -3.82 -1.98
C PRO A 134 2.35 -3.27 -1.26
N TYR A 135 2.13 -2.27 -0.41
CA TYR A 135 3.21 -1.71 0.41
C TYR A 135 3.57 -2.67 1.55
N GLY A 136 4.79 -2.51 2.07
CA GLY A 136 5.16 -3.04 3.37
C GLY A 136 4.18 -2.67 4.47
N THR A 137 3.99 -3.59 5.41
CA THR A 137 3.10 -3.45 6.55
C THR A 137 3.81 -2.92 7.79
N ASN A 138 3.07 -2.35 8.73
CA ASN A 138 3.58 -2.13 10.07
C ASN A 138 3.73 -3.47 10.83
N TYR A 139 4.97 -3.89 11.09
CA TYR A 139 5.29 -5.14 11.78
C TYR A 139 4.53 -5.34 13.10
N HIS A 140 4.51 -4.31 13.94
CA HIS A 140 3.93 -4.40 15.28
C HIS A 140 2.41 -4.61 15.24
N GLY A 141 1.74 -4.07 14.22
CA GLY A 141 0.31 -4.31 13.98
C GLY A 141 0.04 -5.74 13.52
N VAL A 142 0.85 -6.26 12.58
CA VAL A 142 0.73 -7.64 12.08
C VAL A 142 0.97 -8.64 13.19
N GLN A 143 2.09 -8.52 13.91
CA GLN A 143 2.46 -9.45 14.99
C GLN A 143 1.35 -9.52 16.06
N ARG A 144 0.77 -8.37 16.42
CA ARG A 144 -0.30 -8.33 17.43
C ARG A 144 -1.59 -8.97 16.93
N TYR A 145 -1.93 -8.77 15.65
CA TYR A 145 -3.08 -9.45 15.05
C TYR A 145 -2.86 -10.96 14.99
N GLU A 146 -1.70 -11.42 14.52
CA GLU A 146 -1.42 -12.86 14.40
C GLU A 146 -1.39 -13.58 15.75
N ALA A 147 -0.93 -12.90 16.80
CA ALA A 147 -0.96 -13.45 18.15
C ALA A 147 -2.39 -13.63 18.70
N ALA A 148 -3.36 -12.82 18.26
CA ALA A 148 -4.75 -12.91 18.69
C ALA A 148 -5.73 -12.30 17.65
N PRO A 149 -6.06 -13.02 16.56
CA PRO A 149 -6.86 -12.47 15.45
C PRO A 149 -8.27 -12.04 15.84
N GLU A 150 -8.84 -12.74 16.82
CA GLU A 150 -10.19 -12.55 17.37
C GLU A 150 -10.19 -11.72 18.66
N ALA A 151 -9.06 -11.08 19.02
CA ALA A 151 -9.00 -10.23 20.20
C ALA A 151 -9.99 -9.07 20.11
N ASP A 152 -10.60 -8.74 21.26
CA ASP A 152 -11.42 -7.56 21.38
C ASP A 152 -10.65 -6.30 21.01
N ARG A 153 -11.32 -5.41 20.29
CA ARG A 153 -10.79 -4.14 19.78
C ARG A 153 -11.37 -2.99 20.60
N PRO A 154 -10.67 -2.54 21.66
CA PRO A 154 -11.20 -1.53 22.58
C PRO A 154 -11.27 -0.12 21.98
N LEU A 155 -10.67 0.11 20.81
CA LEU A 155 -10.77 1.37 20.09
C LEU A 155 -11.77 1.21 18.94
N LEU A 156 -12.66 2.19 18.77
CA LEU A 156 -13.52 2.28 17.61
C LEU A 156 -12.73 2.72 16.37
N VAL A 157 -12.00 3.83 16.48
CA VAL A 157 -11.29 4.46 15.34
C VAL A 157 -9.85 4.77 15.71
N SER A 158 -8.92 4.53 14.78
CA SER A 158 -7.60 5.14 14.86
C SER A 158 -7.11 5.78 13.57
N PHE A 159 -6.21 6.75 13.74
CA PHE A 159 -5.42 7.34 12.67
C PHE A 159 -4.03 7.70 13.18
N PHE A 160 -3.01 7.46 12.35
CA PHE A 160 -1.65 7.94 12.60
C PHE A 160 -1.06 8.56 11.33
N GLY A 161 -0.47 9.75 11.44
CA GLY A 161 0.33 10.39 10.39
C GLY A 161 0.04 11.88 10.19
N SER A 162 0.73 12.49 9.23
CA SER A 162 0.67 13.96 9.06
C SER A 162 -0.72 14.42 8.65
N LEU A 163 -1.16 15.57 9.19
CA LEU A 163 -2.27 16.37 8.65
C LEU A 163 -1.77 17.33 7.57
N ASP A 164 -0.52 17.75 7.68
CA ASP A 164 0.14 18.65 6.75
C ASP A 164 0.78 17.82 5.63
N VAL A 165 0.03 17.60 4.55
CA VAL A 165 0.46 16.93 3.32
C VAL A 165 0.11 17.81 2.12
N CYS A 166 0.74 17.57 0.98
CA CYS A 166 0.40 18.31 -0.25
C CYS A 166 -0.69 17.59 -1.06
N CYS A 167 -1.09 18.25 -2.17
CA CYS A 167 -1.55 17.54 -3.35
C CYS A 167 -2.89 16.79 -3.13
N SER A 168 -2.93 15.48 -3.41
CA SER A 168 -4.17 14.66 -3.42
C SER A 168 -4.87 14.61 -2.07
N GLY A 169 -4.11 14.76 -0.98
CA GLY A 169 -4.59 14.60 0.39
C GLY A 169 -4.78 15.90 1.16
N ALA A 170 -4.31 17.05 0.63
CA ALA A 170 -4.24 18.30 1.38
C ALA A 170 -5.58 18.67 2.03
N GLY A 171 -6.68 18.72 1.26
CA GLY A 171 -8.00 19.06 1.78
C GLY A 171 -8.52 18.07 2.81
N ILE A 172 -8.49 16.76 2.50
CA ILE A 172 -9.01 15.71 3.38
C ILE A 172 -8.22 15.67 4.69
N ARG A 173 -6.89 15.73 4.63
CA ARG A 173 -6.03 15.68 5.82
C ARG A 173 -6.18 16.91 6.69
N CYS A 174 -6.44 18.06 6.10
CA CYS A 174 -6.82 19.25 6.86
C CYS A 174 -8.13 19.04 7.61
N ALA A 175 -9.16 18.55 6.91
CA ALA A 175 -10.49 18.28 7.47
C ALA A 175 -10.50 17.17 8.54
N MET A 176 -9.53 16.25 8.52
CA MET A 176 -9.34 15.32 9.65
C MET A 176 -9.02 16.03 10.97
N GLY A 177 -8.44 17.23 10.91
CA GLY A 177 -8.26 18.09 12.08
C GLY A 177 -9.57 18.44 12.78
N ASP A 178 -10.68 18.48 12.03
CA ASP A 178 -12.00 18.84 12.55
C ASP A 178 -12.60 17.67 13.35
N ILE A 179 -12.25 16.43 12.99
CA ILE A 179 -12.59 15.24 13.79
C ILE A 179 -12.05 15.39 15.21
N LEU A 180 -10.81 15.85 15.40
CA LEU A 180 -10.17 15.95 16.72
C LEU A 180 -10.98 16.77 17.72
N ALA A 181 -11.65 17.83 17.27
CA ALA A 181 -12.51 18.66 18.12
C ALA A 181 -13.81 17.93 18.48
N THR A 182 -14.41 17.21 17.53
CA THR A 182 -15.68 16.48 17.74
C THR A 182 -15.55 15.24 18.61
N VAL A 183 -14.34 14.67 18.72
CA VAL A 183 -14.07 13.44 19.49
C VAL A 183 -13.39 13.71 20.82
N LEU A 184 -13.35 14.96 21.28
CA LEU A 184 -12.84 15.28 22.61
C LEU A 184 -13.61 14.52 23.69
N GLY A 185 -12.88 13.91 24.61
CA GLY A 185 -13.44 13.06 25.66
C GLY A 185 -13.82 11.65 25.22
N GLN A 186 -13.81 11.32 23.92
CA GLN A 186 -14.06 9.96 23.45
C GLN A 186 -12.77 9.11 23.58
N THR A 187 -12.76 8.18 24.54
CA THR A 187 -11.57 7.37 24.87
C THR A 187 -11.31 6.22 23.90
N ASP A 188 -12.31 5.86 23.10
CA ASP A 188 -12.25 4.82 22.09
C ASP A 188 -11.89 5.35 20.68
N VAL A 189 -11.60 6.65 20.55
CA VAL A 189 -11.14 7.28 19.30
C VAL A 189 -9.73 7.82 19.46
N LEU A 190 -8.81 7.32 18.64
CA LEU A 190 -7.39 7.66 18.73
C LEU A 190 -6.85 8.26 17.43
N ILE A 191 -6.87 9.58 17.33
CA ILE A 191 -6.30 10.34 16.22
C ILE A 191 -4.95 10.92 16.67
N LEU A 192 -3.87 10.38 16.12
CA LEU A 192 -2.48 10.72 16.46
C LEU A 192 -1.79 11.37 15.25
N PRO A 193 -2.01 12.67 15.03
CA PRO A 193 -1.36 13.39 13.96
C PRO A 193 0.15 13.53 14.23
N SER A 194 0.96 13.31 13.20
CA SER A 194 2.41 13.51 13.28
C SER A 194 2.77 14.91 12.80
N VAL A 195 3.69 15.57 13.49
CA VAL A 195 4.29 16.85 13.12
C VAL A 195 5.77 16.64 12.92
N ARG A 196 6.34 17.22 11.87
CA ARG A 196 7.79 17.22 11.66
C ARG A 196 8.35 18.50 12.25
N PHE A 197 9.11 18.38 13.33
CA PHE A 197 9.88 19.49 13.89
C PHE A 197 11.37 19.21 13.75
N SER A 198 12.15 20.26 13.48
CA SER A 198 13.62 20.24 13.50
C SER A 198 14.17 20.19 14.92
N ASN A 199 13.52 20.84 15.89
CA ASN A 199 13.91 20.80 17.30
C ASN A 199 12.74 21.02 18.26
N MET A 200 12.84 20.52 19.49
CA MET A 200 11.76 20.57 20.49
C MET A 200 11.51 21.99 21.03
N THR A 201 12.52 22.87 20.95
CA THR A 201 12.44 24.30 21.29
C THR A 201 11.69 25.13 20.23
N ASP A 202 11.63 24.65 18.98
CA ASP A 202 10.86 25.30 17.89
C ASP A 202 9.35 25.29 18.16
N ILE A 203 8.89 24.34 19.00
CA ILE A 203 7.49 24.21 19.45
C ILE A 203 7.02 25.49 20.18
N PHE A 204 7.93 26.19 20.88
CA PHE A 204 7.57 27.25 21.81
C PHE A 204 8.04 28.65 21.40
N ALA A 205 9.10 28.79 20.60
CA ALA A 205 9.83 30.06 20.49
C ALA A 205 9.70 30.83 19.15
N SER A 206 9.66 30.18 17.98
CA SER A 206 9.80 30.91 16.68
C SER A 206 8.87 30.45 15.54
N GLN A 207 8.38 29.21 15.56
CA GLN A 207 7.49 28.68 14.51
C GLN A 207 6.00 28.96 14.74
N ARG A 208 5.60 29.72 15.78
CA ARG A 208 4.18 29.99 16.07
C ARG A 208 3.41 30.53 14.86
N ARG A 209 3.98 31.43 14.05
CA ARG A 209 3.28 32.02 12.88
C ARG A 209 3.17 31.04 11.71
N THR A 210 4.24 30.30 11.39
CA THR A 210 4.25 29.33 10.29
C THR A 210 3.44 28.08 10.63
N PHE A 211 3.58 27.54 11.85
CA PHE A 211 2.76 26.43 12.34
C PHE A 211 1.28 26.82 12.47
N ALA A 212 0.97 28.04 12.89
CA ALA A 212 -0.43 28.49 12.96
C ALA A 212 -1.14 28.42 11.60
N ASN A 213 -0.42 28.59 10.49
CA ASN A 213 -0.99 28.54 9.15
C ASN A 213 -1.09 27.13 8.57
N THR A 214 -0.69 26.09 9.32
CA THR A 214 -0.81 24.69 8.88
C THR A 214 -2.13 24.06 9.33
N CYS A 215 -2.44 22.90 8.77
CA CYS A 215 -3.61 22.11 9.16
C CYS A 215 -3.47 21.59 10.60
N SER A 216 -2.26 21.16 11.00
CA SER A 216 -2.00 20.80 12.40
C SER A 216 -2.21 21.98 13.35
N GLY A 217 -1.73 23.19 12.99
CA GLY A 217 -1.95 24.38 13.80
C GLY A 217 -3.41 24.81 13.86
N ARG A 218 -4.17 24.66 12.77
CA ARG A 218 -5.62 24.87 12.76
C ARG A 218 -6.33 23.92 13.71
N ALA A 219 -6.05 22.62 13.59
CA ALA A 219 -6.66 21.58 14.43
C ALA A 219 -6.38 21.82 15.91
N LEU A 220 -5.14 22.18 16.26
CA LEU A 220 -4.77 22.49 17.63
C LEU A 220 -5.58 23.66 18.21
N ARG A 221 -5.73 24.77 17.47
CA ARG A 221 -6.57 25.91 17.91
C ARG A 221 -8.03 25.53 18.11
N MET A 222 -8.56 24.63 17.28
CA MET A 222 -9.94 24.17 17.43
C MET A 222 -10.11 23.36 18.72
N ILE A 223 -9.16 22.48 19.01
CA ILE A 223 -9.17 21.67 20.23
C ILE A 223 -9.02 22.56 21.48
N GLU A 224 -8.09 23.52 21.47
CA GLU A 224 -7.91 24.47 22.58
C GLU A 224 -9.21 25.21 22.92
N ARG A 225 -9.91 25.69 21.90
CA ARG A 225 -11.20 26.38 22.06
C ARG A 225 -12.29 25.44 22.59
N ALA A 226 -12.22 24.16 22.25
CA ALA A 226 -13.23 23.18 22.64
C ALA A 226 -12.95 22.53 24.01
N SER A 227 -11.69 22.43 24.44
CA SER A 227 -11.31 21.81 25.73
C SER A 227 -11.04 22.82 26.86
N ASN A 228 -10.96 24.12 26.55
CA ASN A 228 -10.53 25.18 27.48
C ASN A 228 -9.15 24.90 28.13
N ALA A 229 -8.34 24.00 27.57
CA ALA A 229 -7.01 23.67 28.05
C ALA A 229 -5.94 24.56 27.40
N SER A 230 -4.78 24.67 28.06
CA SER A 230 -3.67 25.44 27.49
C SER A 230 -3.10 24.79 26.23
N HIS A 231 -2.58 25.61 25.31
CA HIS A 231 -1.86 25.19 24.11
C HIS A 231 -0.80 24.10 24.40
N ALA A 232 -0.03 24.28 25.47
CA ALA A 232 1.00 23.32 25.87
C ALA A 232 0.41 21.98 26.34
N ALA A 233 -0.76 21.98 26.99
CA ALA A 233 -1.43 20.76 27.44
C ALA A 233 -1.99 19.97 26.26
N GLU A 234 -2.62 20.62 25.27
CA GLU A 234 -3.16 19.95 24.09
C GLU A 234 -2.07 19.44 23.14
N MET A 235 -1.00 20.23 22.96
CA MET A 235 0.21 19.78 22.26
C MET A 235 0.81 18.54 22.93
N ARG A 236 0.82 18.49 24.27
CA ARG A 236 1.28 17.31 25.01
C ARG A 236 0.41 16.08 24.77
N ARG A 237 -0.91 16.27 24.85
CA ARG A 237 -1.90 15.20 24.77
C ARG A 237 -1.93 14.55 23.38
N VAL A 238 -1.95 15.34 22.32
CA VAL A 238 -2.20 14.86 20.96
C VAL A 238 -0.91 14.65 20.16
N TRP A 239 0.08 15.53 20.31
CA TRP A 239 1.28 15.52 19.47
C TRP A 239 2.55 15.00 20.17
N LEU A 240 2.81 15.30 21.46
CA LEU A 240 4.02 14.79 22.15
C LEU A 240 3.98 13.28 22.46
N GLY A 241 2.82 12.65 22.41
CA GLY A 241 2.74 11.19 22.31
C GLY A 241 3.34 10.60 21.01
N SER A 242 3.65 11.46 20.04
CA SER A 242 4.10 11.13 18.69
C SER A 242 5.35 11.92 18.25
N VAL A 243 6.03 12.62 19.18
CA VAL A 243 7.22 13.43 18.86
C VAL A 243 8.44 12.51 18.74
N ALA A 244 9.04 12.50 17.55
CA ALA A 244 10.42 12.10 17.39
C ALA A 244 11.31 13.28 17.79
N THR A 245 12.03 13.19 18.91
CA THR A 245 13.04 14.18 19.27
C THR A 245 14.25 14.02 18.35
N ALA A 246 14.73 15.14 17.80
CA ALA A 246 15.81 15.16 16.82
C ALA A 246 17.17 14.67 17.36
N SER A 247 17.29 14.34 18.64
CA SER A 247 18.54 13.85 19.25
C SER A 247 18.76 12.33 19.13
N GLU A 248 17.75 11.52 18.79
CA GLU A 248 17.88 10.05 18.66
C GLU A 248 17.02 9.54 17.49
N HIS A 249 17.58 9.65 16.29
CA HIS A 249 16.84 9.44 15.03
C HIS A 249 16.34 8.00 14.79
N SER A 250 16.85 6.98 15.49
CA SER A 250 16.42 5.57 15.31
C SER A 250 15.42 5.07 16.35
N GLU A 251 15.63 5.33 17.64
CA GLU A 251 14.77 4.81 18.71
C GLU A 251 13.39 5.46 18.71
N SER A 252 13.35 6.78 18.49
CA SER A 252 12.11 7.54 18.40
C SER A 252 11.21 7.09 17.23
N GLN A 253 11.80 6.74 16.09
CA GLN A 253 11.04 6.22 14.92
C GLN A 253 10.48 4.81 15.17
N ILE A 254 11.20 3.97 15.91
CA ILE A 254 10.73 2.63 16.30
C ILE A 254 9.51 2.77 17.21
N LEU A 255 9.58 3.63 18.24
CA LEU A 255 8.49 3.87 19.18
C LEU A 255 7.23 4.41 18.46
N VAL A 256 7.41 5.36 17.54
CA VAL A 256 6.32 5.90 16.72
C VAL A 256 5.67 4.80 15.87
N SER A 257 6.48 3.97 15.20
CA SER A 257 5.99 2.84 14.41
C SER A 257 5.24 1.83 15.27
N GLN A 258 5.77 1.48 16.44
CA GLN A 258 5.14 0.56 17.38
C GLN A 258 3.79 1.09 17.87
N ARG A 259 3.72 2.36 18.28
CA ARG A 259 2.48 3.00 18.72
C ARG A 259 1.42 2.99 17.62
N ALA A 260 1.80 3.30 16.38
CA ALA A 260 0.90 3.24 15.23
C ALA A 260 0.42 1.81 14.93
N GLY A 261 1.29 0.81 14.99
CA GLY A 261 0.91 -0.59 14.76
C GLY A 261 -0.06 -1.10 15.84
N TYR A 262 0.22 -0.78 17.10
CA TYR A 262 -0.64 -1.19 18.23
C TYR A 262 -1.99 -0.49 18.24
N SER A 263 -2.06 0.79 17.86
CA SER A 263 -3.36 1.46 17.75
C SER A 263 -4.21 0.81 16.66
N MET A 264 -3.64 0.51 15.48
CA MET A 264 -4.36 -0.18 14.41
C MET A 264 -4.86 -1.56 14.84
N ALA A 265 -4.01 -2.36 15.49
CA ALA A 265 -4.38 -3.72 15.93
C ALA A 265 -5.49 -3.72 17.00
N ARG A 266 -5.64 -2.62 17.76
CA ARG A 266 -6.66 -2.46 18.80
C ARG A 266 -7.92 -1.73 18.31
N SER A 267 -7.93 -1.25 17.07
CA SER A 267 -9.03 -0.45 16.51
C SER A 267 -9.93 -1.27 15.60
N ILE A 268 -11.24 -1.07 15.67
CA ILE A 268 -12.19 -1.64 14.71
C ILE A 268 -11.95 -1.02 13.34
N PHE A 269 -11.87 0.32 13.26
CA PHE A 269 -11.72 1.09 12.04
C PHE A 269 -10.42 1.90 12.00
N CYS A 270 -9.80 1.97 10.82
CA CYS A 270 -8.59 2.75 10.59
C CYS A 270 -8.82 3.76 9.47
N LEU A 271 -8.63 5.04 9.75
CA LEU A 271 -8.82 6.09 8.74
C LEU A 271 -7.71 6.07 7.71
N ILE A 272 -8.07 5.96 6.44
CA ILE A 272 -7.19 5.93 5.28
C ILE A 272 -7.48 7.15 4.39
N PRO A 273 -7.01 8.35 4.78
CA PRO A 273 -6.99 9.50 3.89
C PRO A 273 -5.88 9.38 2.83
N PRO A 274 -6.06 10.01 1.65
CA PRO A 274 -4.96 10.27 0.74
C PRO A 274 -3.85 11.09 1.43
N GLY A 275 -2.62 10.96 0.96
CA GLY A 275 -1.47 11.77 1.35
C GLY A 275 -1.03 12.68 0.21
N ASP A 276 0.28 12.84 -0.01
CA ASP A 276 0.80 13.52 -1.20
C ASP A 276 0.29 12.85 -2.50
N ASN A 277 -0.01 11.56 -2.44
CA ASN A 277 -0.66 10.73 -3.45
C ASN A 277 -1.90 10.03 -2.87
N PHE A 278 -2.68 9.35 -3.72
CA PHE A 278 -3.89 8.66 -3.26
C PHE A 278 -3.59 7.46 -2.34
N ILE A 279 -2.56 6.66 -2.61
CA ILE A 279 -2.28 5.42 -1.86
C ILE A 279 -1.09 5.58 -0.91
N SER A 280 -1.19 5.02 0.31
CA SER A 280 -0.09 4.99 1.29
C SER A 280 0.01 3.63 1.97
N SER A 281 1.16 3.36 2.62
CA SER A 281 1.38 2.13 3.40
C SER A 281 0.37 1.92 4.52
N ARG A 282 -0.36 2.96 4.93
CA ARG A 282 -1.39 2.87 5.97
C ARG A 282 -2.50 1.91 5.58
N LEU A 283 -2.90 1.84 4.30
CA LEU A 283 -3.93 0.91 3.85
C LEU A 283 -3.53 -0.53 4.16
N TYR A 284 -2.33 -0.93 3.73
CA TYR A 284 -1.82 -2.29 3.93
C TYR A 284 -1.45 -2.57 5.38
N SER A 285 -1.02 -1.55 6.13
CA SER A 285 -0.80 -1.68 7.59
C SER A 285 -2.10 -1.90 8.35
N ALA A 286 -3.18 -1.21 8.00
CA ALA A 286 -4.50 -1.45 8.58
C ALA A 286 -5.00 -2.87 8.25
N ILE A 287 -4.88 -3.29 6.98
CA ILE A 287 -5.21 -4.66 6.55
C ILE A 287 -4.40 -5.68 7.35
N GLY A 288 -3.08 -5.47 7.46
CA GLY A 288 -2.14 -6.30 8.23
C GLY A 288 -2.41 -6.32 9.74
N ALA A 289 -3.04 -5.28 10.30
CA ALA A 289 -3.47 -5.24 11.69
C ALA A 289 -4.91 -5.75 11.90
N GLY A 290 -5.60 -6.20 10.83
CA GLY A 290 -7.01 -6.61 10.88
C GLY A 290 -7.98 -5.46 11.16
N CYS A 291 -7.53 -4.22 10.97
CA CYS A 291 -8.32 -3.02 11.18
C CYS A 291 -9.08 -2.65 9.91
N LEU A 292 -10.41 -2.49 9.99
CA LEU A 292 -11.25 -2.20 8.83
C LEU A 292 -10.86 -0.84 8.22
N PRO A 293 -10.40 -0.80 6.96
CA PRO A 293 -10.02 0.46 6.33
C PRO A 293 -11.24 1.36 6.10
N VAL A 294 -11.16 2.62 6.52
CA VAL A 294 -12.12 3.68 6.19
C VAL A 294 -11.47 4.57 5.15
N ILE A 295 -11.82 4.38 3.88
CA ILE A 295 -11.22 5.04 2.73
C ILE A 295 -11.92 6.38 2.51
N LEU A 296 -11.21 7.49 2.71
CA LEU A 296 -11.77 8.85 2.64
C LEU A 296 -11.67 9.48 1.24
N HIS A 297 -11.35 8.68 0.21
CA HIS A 297 -11.35 9.11 -1.19
C HIS A 297 -11.45 7.88 -2.12
N THR A 298 -12.42 7.86 -3.01
CA THR A 298 -12.71 6.69 -3.88
C THR A 298 -11.54 6.31 -4.80
N THR A 299 -10.79 7.28 -5.33
CA THR A 299 -9.56 7.05 -6.12
C THR A 299 -8.51 6.16 -5.44
N ILE A 300 -8.52 6.03 -4.11
CA ILE A 300 -7.66 5.08 -3.40
C ILE A 300 -7.90 3.65 -3.88
N LEU A 301 -9.15 3.28 -4.16
CA LEU A 301 -9.49 1.93 -4.66
C LEU A 301 -8.82 1.66 -6.01
N HIS A 302 -8.82 2.63 -6.93
CA HIS A 302 -8.15 2.51 -8.22
C HIS A 302 -6.62 2.52 -8.13
N ALA A 303 -6.07 3.00 -7.00
CA ALA A 303 -4.64 3.00 -6.73
C ALA A 303 -4.19 1.83 -5.85
N ALA A 304 -5.12 1.06 -5.27
CA ALA A 304 -4.81 -0.09 -4.45
C ALA A 304 -4.33 -1.27 -5.30
N ALA A 305 -3.38 -2.03 -4.76
CA ALA A 305 -2.81 -3.20 -5.40
C ALA A 305 -3.90 -4.26 -5.59
N PHE A 306 -3.87 -4.91 -6.75
CA PHE A 306 -4.80 -5.99 -7.09
C PHE A 306 -6.28 -5.61 -6.97
N SER A 307 -6.62 -4.32 -7.12
CA SER A 307 -8.00 -3.83 -7.02
C SER A 307 -8.98 -4.44 -8.04
N SER A 308 -8.48 -5.01 -9.14
CA SER A 308 -9.27 -5.79 -10.09
C SER A 308 -9.46 -7.27 -9.69
N LEU A 309 -8.69 -7.77 -8.72
CA LEU A 309 -8.67 -9.17 -8.29
C LEU A 309 -9.21 -9.36 -6.87
N VAL A 310 -9.14 -8.32 -6.04
CA VAL A 310 -9.59 -8.34 -4.64
C VAL A 310 -10.71 -7.31 -4.45
N ASN A 311 -11.84 -7.76 -3.94
CA ASN A 311 -12.98 -6.90 -3.66
C ASN A 311 -12.80 -6.13 -2.34
N TYR A 312 -12.21 -4.93 -2.42
CA TYR A 312 -12.01 -4.05 -1.27
C TYR A 312 -13.32 -3.61 -0.59
N THR A 313 -14.44 -3.49 -1.32
CA THR A 313 -15.70 -3.00 -0.75
C THR A 313 -16.35 -4.01 0.20
N ALA A 314 -15.95 -5.29 0.12
CA ALA A 314 -16.40 -6.34 1.02
C ALA A 314 -15.93 -6.13 2.47
N PHE A 315 -14.83 -5.39 2.69
CA PHE A 315 -14.27 -5.15 4.01
C PHE A 315 -14.05 -3.67 4.36
N ALA A 316 -13.76 -2.82 3.38
CA ALA A 316 -13.51 -1.40 3.60
C ALA A 316 -14.82 -0.59 3.63
N VAL A 317 -14.84 0.46 4.46
CA VAL A 317 -15.87 1.50 4.45
C VAL A 317 -15.41 2.60 3.51
N ILE A 318 -16.23 2.93 2.51
CA ILE A 318 -15.87 3.93 1.49
C ILE A 318 -16.65 5.21 1.77
N VAL A 319 -15.92 6.29 2.03
CA VAL A 319 -16.49 7.62 2.27
C VAL A 319 -16.02 8.52 1.11
N PRO A 320 -16.94 8.99 0.25
CA PRO A 320 -16.60 9.96 -0.79
C PRO A 320 -15.96 11.22 -0.20
N ALA A 321 -14.96 11.75 -0.89
CA ALA A 321 -14.17 12.88 -0.40
C ALA A 321 -15.03 14.13 -0.17
N ASP A 322 -15.96 14.42 -1.08
CA ASP A 322 -16.89 15.54 -0.99
C ASP A 322 -17.85 15.38 0.20
N ALA A 323 -18.33 14.17 0.47
CA ALA A 323 -19.16 13.89 1.64
C ALA A 323 -18.39 14.10 2.94
N PHE A 324 -17.16 13.59 3.03
CA PHE A 324 -16.29 13.80 4.19
C PHE A 324 -15.96 15.29 4.41
N LEU A 325 -15.63 16.02 3.34
CA LEU A 325 -15.28 17.43 3.43
C LEU A 325 -16.47 18.33 3.82
N ARG A 326 -17.70 17.94 3.49
CA ARG A 326 -18.91 18.66 3.91
C ARG A 326 -19.17 18.58 5.41
N ASP A 327 -18.96 17.40 6.01
CA ASP A 327 -19.17 17.18 7.44
C ASP A 327 -18.21 16.12 8.00
N PRO A 328 -16.96 16.50 8.34
CA PRO A 328 -16.00 15.59 8.93
C PRO A 328 -16.44 15.02 10.28
N GLY A 329 -17.26 15.77 11.03
CA GLY A 329 -17.71 15.41 12.38
C GLY A 329 -18.68 14.23 12.39
N SER A 330 -19.46 14.04 11.32
CA SER A 330 -20.37 12.91 11.17
C SER A 330 -19.69 11.54 11.02
N LEU A 331 -18.40 11.51 10.69
CA LEU A 331 -17.68 10.28 10.36
C LEU A 331 -17.69 9.26 11.52
N VAL A 332 -17.32 9.71 12.73
CA VAL A 332 -17.23 8.82 13.89
C VAL A 332 -18.62 8.34 14.36
N PRO A 333 -19.65 9.21 14.47
CA PRO A 333 -21.02 8.75 14.72
C PRO A 333 -21.51 7.71 13.71
N MET A 334 -21.23 7.89 12.41
CA MET A 334 -21.59 6.94 11.36
C MET A 334 -20.89 5.58 11.54
N LEU A 335 -19.60 5.57 11.87
CA LEU A 335 -18.88 4.32 12.14
C LEU A 335 -19.37 3.63 13.42
N ARG A 336 -19.72 4.41 14.45
CA ARG A 336 -20.25 3.92 15.73
C ARG A 336 -21.63 3.29 15.58
N SER A 337 -22.46 3.80 14.69
CA SER A 337 -23.81 3.28 14.44
C SER A 337 -23.84 2.03 13.55
N MET A 338 -22.69 1.60 13.01
CA MET A 338 -22.61 0.40 12.18
C MET A 338 -23.01 -0.85 12.99
N PRO A 339 -23.98 -1.66 12.51
CA PRO A 339 -24.41 -2.85 13.21
C PRO A 339 -23.26 -3.85 13.44
N ALA A 340 -23.18 -4.42 14.64
CA ALA A 340 -22.15 -5.41 14.97
C ALA A 340 -22.10 -6.63 14.01
N PRO A 341 -23.22 -7.16 13.47
CA PRO A 341 -23.17 -8.19 12.43
C PRO A 341 -22.46 -7.74 11.15
N GLU A 342 -22.66 -6.49 10.72
CA GLU A 342 -21.99 -5.93 9.54
C GLU A 342 -20.48 -5.79 9.80
N VAL A 343 -20.10 -5.25 10.97
CA VAL A 343 -18.69 -5.15 11.38
C VAL A 343 -18.01 -6.51 11.34
N ARG A 344 -18.64 -7.55 11.93
CA ARG A 344 -18.10 -8.92 11.92
C ARG A 344 -17.99 -9.50 10.51
N GLN A 345 -18.97 -9.24 9.64
CA GLN A 345 -18.91 -9.68 8.25
C GLN A 345 -17.71 -9.05 7.53
N ARG A 346 -17.50 -7.74 7.70
CA ARG A 346 -16.35 -7.02 7.12
C ARG A 346 -15.02 -7.52 7.68
N GLN A 347 -14.95 -7.85 8.97
CA GLN A 347 -13.75 -8.41 9.60
C GLN A 347 -13.39 -9.79 9.03
N ARG A 348 -14.39 -10.67 8.82
CA ARG A 348 -14.18 -11.97 8.14
C ARG A 348 -13.72 -11.80 6.70
N ALA A 349 -14.34 -10.87 5.96
CA ALA A 349 -13.93 -10.54 4.60
C ALA A 349 -12.49 -9.98 4.56
N LEU A 350 -12.12 -9.14 5.54
CA LEU A 350 -10.76 -8.63 5.67
C LEU A 350 -9.77 -9.77 5.92
N ALA A 351 -10.07 -10.66 6.88
CA ALA A 351 -9.24 -11.81 7.21
C ALA A 351 -8.99 -12.70 5.98
N ALA A 352 -10.04 -12.98 5.20
CA ALA A 352 -9.94 -13.75 3.96
C ALA A 352 -9.12 -13.02 2.87
N ALA A 353 -9.19 -11.69 2.80
CA ALA A 353 -8.45 -10.90 1.81
C ALA A 353 -6.95 -10.72 2.15
N ARG A 354 -6.54 -10.82 3.43
CA ARG A 354 -5.15 -10.58 3.86
C ARG A 354 -4.10 -11.37 3.07
N PRO A 355 -4.19 -12.69 2.86
CA PRO A 355 -3.17 -13.44 2.13
C PRO A 355 -2.99 -12.98 0.68
N HIS A 356 -4.02 -12.37 0.11
CA HIS A 356 -4.03 -11.84 -1.25
C HIS A 356 -3.41 -10.44 -1.37
N LEU A 357 -3.28 -9.71 -0.27
CA LEU A 357 -2.84 -8.30 -0.25
C LEU A 357 -1.54 -8.07 0.51
N LEU A 358 -1.00 -9.09 1.18
CA LEU A 358 0.15 -8.97 2.06
C LEU A 358 1.24 -9.97 1.68
N PHE A 359 2.47 -9.49 1.54
CA PHE A 359 3.61 -10.37 1.29
C PHE A 359 4.14 -11.07 2.56
N ASP A 360 3.89 -10.48 3.72
CA ASP A 360 4.44 -10.93 5.01
C ASP A 360 3.60 -12.03 5.70
N VAL A 361 2.61 -12.62 5.01
CA VAL A 361 1.80 -13.71 5.56
C VAL A 361 2.61 -15.01 5.48
N MET A 362 2.84 -15.62 6.64
CA MET A 362 3.59 -16.87 6.77
C MET A 362 3.07 -17.94 5.82
N ASN A 363 3.98 -18.55 5.04
CA ASN A 363 3.70 -19.59 4.06
C ASN A 363 2.62 -19.23 3.00
N GLY A 364 2.27 -17.95 2.87
CA GLY A 364 1.32 -17.46 1.89
C GLY A 364 1.99 -17.20 0.54
N THR A 365 1.28 -17.47 -0.56
CA THR A 365 1.77 -17.20 -1.93
C THR A 365 0.77 -16.42 -2.78
N ALA A 366 -0.41 -16.09 -2.23
CA ALA A 366 -1.51 -15.56 -3.02
C ALA A 366 -1.25 -14.12 -3.51
N ALA A 367 -0.61 -13.26 -2.72
CA ALA A 367 -0.19 -11.94 -3.20
C ALA A 367 0.85 -12.04 -4.33
N ALA A 368 1.78 -13.00 -4.26
CA ALA A 368 2.72 -13.30 -5.34
C ALA A 368 2.02 -13.90 -6.58
N ALA A 369 0.97 -14.70 -6.41
CA ALA A 369 0.18 -15.21 -7.53
C ALA A 369 -0.53 -14.07 -8.26
N HIS A 370 -1.19 -13.16 -7.53
CA HIS A 370 -1.81 -11.95 -8.10
C HIS A 370 -0.80 -11.05 -8.80
N PHE A 371 0.39 -10.93 -8.21
CA PHE A 371 1.50 -10.23 -8.83
C PHE A 371 1.86 -10.82 -10.20
N LEU A 372 2.04 -12.15 -10.27
CA LEU A 372 2.36 -12.84 -11.52
C LEU A 372 1.22 -12.70 -12.54
N GLU A 373 -0.03 -12.85 -12.12
CA GLU A 373 -1.21 -12.68 -12.99
C GLU A 373 -1.27 -11.28 -13.59
N MET A 374 -1.06 -10.25 -12.78
CA MET A 374 -1.04 -8.86 -13.23
C MET A 374 0.14 -8.56 -14.14
N ALA A 375 1.32 -9.09 -13.82
CA ALA A 375 2.49 -8.97 -14.69
C ALA A 375 2.22 -9.62 -16.04
N VAL A 376 1.75 -10.87 -16.06
CA VAL A 376 1.41 -11.60 -17.29
C VAL A 376 0.34 -10.89 -18.09
N THR A 377 -0.80 -10.53 -17.49
CA THR A 377 -1.92 -9.96 -18.23
C THR A 377 -1.65 -8.55 -18.76
N ARG A 378 -0.88 -7.73 -18.04
CA ARG A 378 -0.65 -6.33 -18.43
C ARG A 378 0.64 -6.13 -19.22
N CYS A 379 1.69 -6.85 -18.86
CA CYS A 379 3.04 -6.54 -19.33
C CYS A 379 3.52 -7.46 -20.44
N PHE A 380 3.09 -8.73 -20.46
CA PHE A 380 3.55 -9.68 -21.47
C PHE A 380 2.87 -9.51 -22.84
N PRO A 381 1.56 -9.21 -22.97
CA PRO A 381 0.92 -8.93 -24.26
C PRO A 381 1.52 -7.74 -25.00
N GLN A 382 2.11 -6.79 -24.27
CA GLN A 382 2.81 -5.63 -24.85
C GLN A 382 4.25 -5.95 -25.26
N MET A 383 4.75 -7.14 -24.91
CA MET A 383 6.10 -7.64 -25.22
C MET A 383 6.00 -8.74 -26.27
N GLY A 384 5.44 -8.41 -27.43
CA GLY A 384 5.45 -9.29 -28.60
C GLY A 384 6.89 -9.65 -28.99
N ASN A 385 7.12 -10.91 -29.35
CA ASN A 385 8.36 -11.49 -29.90
C ASN A 385 9.41 -12.07 -28.94
N CYS A 386 9.06 -12.57 -27.75
CA CYS A 386 9.75 -13.81 -27.35
C CYS A 386 9.12 -14.93 -28.16
N GLY A 387 9.89 -15.54 -29.07
CA GLY A 387 9.44 -16.77 -29.70
C GLY A 387 9.15 -17.80 -28.61
N MET A 388 7.88 -17.94 -28.22
CA MET A 388 7.33 -19.24 -27.88
C MET A 388 7.57 -20.09 -29.12
N ARG A 389 8.77 -20.70 -29.22
CA ARG A 389 8.98 -21.82 -30.11
C ARG A 389 7.84 -22.76 -29.78
N GLN A 390 6.92 -22.90 -30.74
CA GLN A 390 5.98 -24.00 -30.76
C GLN A 390 6.76 -25.23 -30.33
N ARG A 391 6.43 -25.78 -29.16
CA ARG A 391 6.75 -27.19 -28.92
C ARG A 391 5.82 -27.93 -29.85
N GLY A 392 6.30 -28.21 -31.07
CA GLY A 392 5.72 -29.20 -31.94
C GLY A 392 5.76 -30.53 -31.22
N ASN A 393 4.67 -30.89 -30.54
CA ASN A 393 3.80 -32.00 -30.90
C ASN A 393 2.90 -32.36 -29.72
N GLY A 394 1.59 -32.25 -29.97
CA GLY A 394 0.53 -32.89 -29.20
C GLY A 394 0.07 -32.13 -27.97
N ILE A 395 -1.00 -31.35 -28.10
CA ILE A 395 -2.20 -31.43 -27.25
C ILE A 395 -3.34 -30.71 -28.00
N VAL A 396 -4.47 -31.40 -28.04
CA VAL A 396 -5.68 -31.17 -28.80
C VAL A 396 -6.30 -29.80 -28.53
N HIS A 397 -6.57 -29.04 -29.60
CA HIS A 397 -7.55 -27.96 -29.57
C HIS A 397 -8.94 -28.52 -29.33
N ASN A 398 -9.54 -28.22 -28.18
CA ASN A 398 -10.98 -28.03 -28.15
C ASN A 398 -11.43 -27.11 -27.03
N THR A 399 -11.61 -25.83 -27.34
CA THR A 399 -12.82 -25.07 -26.94
C THR A 399 -12.81 -23.73 -27.67
N ARG A 400 -13.69 -23.60 -28.67
CA ARG A 400 -14.14 -22.31 -29.18
C ARG A 400 -14.95 -21.62 -28.08
N VAL A 401 -14.48 -20.50 -27.57
CA VAL A 401 -15.39 -19.45 -27.07
C VAL A 401 -15.77 -18.63 -28.28
N THR A 402 -16.95 -18.90 -28.83
CA THR A 402 -17.58 -18.10 -29.87
C THR A 402 -17.94 -16.73 -29.31
N THR A 403 -17.21 -15.70 -29.74
CA THR A 403 -17.64 -14.31 -29.66
C THR A 403 -18.55 -14.02 -30.85
N HIS A 404 -19.86 -14.03 -30.64
CA HIS A 404 -20.79 -13.47 -31.63
C HIS A 404 -20.75 -11.94 -31.54
N ASN A 405 -20.21 -11.35 -32.59
CA ASN A 405 -20.15 -9.92 -32.83
C ASN A 405 -21.40 -9.54 -33.64
N THR A 406 -22.44 -9.02 -32.99
CA THR A 406 -23.61 -8.46 -33.68
C THR A 406 -23.48 -6.94 -33.71
N ARG A 407 -23.22 -6.41 -34.91
CA ARG A 407 -23.27 -4.98 -35.25
C ARG A 407 -24.66 -4.41 -34.93
N ILE A 408 -24.70 -3.36 -34.14
CA ILE A 408 -25.89 -2.51 -33.97
C ILE A 408 -25.93 -1.54 -35.16
N ASN A 409 -26.90 -1.74 -36.06
CA ASN A 409 -27.41 -0.68 -36.92
C ASN A 409 -28.61 -0.01 -36.23
N LYS A 410 -28.61 1.32 -36.20
CA LYS A 410 -29.76 2.16 -35.80
C LYS A 410 -30.98 1.83 -36.66
N VAL A 411 -32.18 1.85 -36.06
CA VAL A 411 -33.38 2.64 -36.42
C VAL A 411 -34.60 2.13 -35.62
N GLY A 412 -35.36 3.06 -35.02
CA GLY A 412 -36.83 2.99 -35.01
C GLY A 412 -37.57 2.31 -33.84
N THR A 413 -38.03 3.14 -32.90
CA THR A 413 -39.41 3.20 -32.34
C THR A 413 -40.07 2.01 -31.60
N ASN A 414 -40.51 2.35 -30.38
CA ASN A 414 -41.77 2.03 -29.71
C ASN A 414 -42.01 0.70 -28.96
N ALA A 415 -42.38 0.93 -27.69
CA ALA A 415 -43.45 0.30 -26.91
C ALA A 415 -43.19 -1.04 -26.19
N GLY A 416 -43.63 -1.07 -24.92
CA GLY A 416 -44.18 -2.27 -24.28
C GLY A 416 -43.47 -2.79 -23.03
N LEU A 417 -43.97 -2.43 -21.85
CA LEU A 417 -43.75 -3.14 -20.60
C LEU A 417 -44.21 -4.61 -20.69
N SER A 418 -43.53 -5.54 -19.99
CA SER A 418 -44.21 -6.53 -19.14
C SER A 418 -43.26 -7.23 -18.16
N LEU A 419 -43.76 -7.39 -16.93
CA LEU A 419 -43.15 -7.98 -15.75
C LEU A 419 -43.10 -9.51 -15.83
N TYR A 420 -42.08 -10.15 -15.24
CA TYR A 420 -42.03 -11.60 -15.06
C TYR A 420 -41.89 -11.98 -13.58
N GLN A 421 -42.86 -12.74 -13.08
CA GLN A 421 -42.92 -13.36 -11.74
C GLN A 421 -42.22 -14.73 -11.73
N PRO A 422 -41.69 -15.20 -10.58
CA PRO A 422 -41.08 -16.53 -10.46
C PRO A 422 -42.13 -17.64 -10.20
N PRO A 423 -41.86 -18.89 -10.61
CA PRO A 423 -42.81 -19.99 -10.44
C PRO A 423 -42.73 -20.64 -9.05
N THR A 424 -43.91 -21.02 -8.56
CA THR A 424 -44.16 -21.79 -7.34
C THR A 424 -44.04 -23.30 -7.56
N LYS A 425 -43.77 -23.98 -6.44
CA LYS A 425 -43.67 -25.43 -6.24
C LYS A 425 -44.88 -26.20 -6.78
N ARG A 426 -44.66 -27.44 -7.22
CA ARG A 426 -45.66 -28.53 -7.12
C ARG A 426 -45.03 -29.77 -6.52
N ALA A 427 -45.73 -30.29 -5.51
CA ALA A 427 -45.62 -31.63 -5.01
C ALA A 427 -46.36 -32.59 -5.95
N ALA A 428 -45.82 -33.80 -6.10
CA ALA A 428 -46.50 -35.07 -6.17
C ALA A 428 -45.51 -36.13 -5.70
#